data_AF-A0A947FN97-F1
#
_entry.id   AF-A0A947FN97-F1
#
_cell.length_a   1.000
_cell.length_b   1.000
_cell.length_c   1.000
_cell.angle_alpha   90.00
_cell.angle_beta   90.00
_cell.angle_gamma   90.00
#
_symmetry.space_group_name_H-M   'P 1'
#
loop_
_entity.id
_entity.type
_entity.pdbx_description
1 polymer ?
#
loop_
_entity_poly.entity_id
_entity_poly.type
_entity_poly.pdbx_seq_one_letter_code
_entity_poly.pdbx_strand_id
1 'polypeptide(L)'
;DLTQARYCQEAGYVEVAMHQLESLDEDVERYRLDEWEPDLSLEIAALLLTSYAKIEGKKGLSPERAAKRESMQSRVSRLDLATALDLIKNSK
;
A
#
# COMPACT_ATOMS: atom_id res chain seq x y z
N ASP A 1 -5.28 -3.76 12.20
CA ASP A 1 -5.80 -5.05 11.68
C ASP A 1 -5.96 -4.95 10.17
N LEU A 2 -5.32 -5.85 9.42
CA LEU A 2 -5.34 -5.88 7.94
C LEU A 2 -6.74 -6.19 7.38
N THR A 3 -7.49 -7.04 8.07
CA THR A 3 -8.86 -7.40 7.65
C THR A 3 -9.78 -6.20 7.68
N GLN A 4 -9.67 -5.37 8.73
CA GLN A 4 -10.43 -4.13 8.86
C GLN A 4 -10.04 -3.10 7.80
N ALA A 5 -8.74 -2.96 7.52
CA ALA A 5 -8.26 -2.06 6.48
C ALA A 5 -8.84 -2.44 5.10
N ARG A 6 -8.77 -3.72 4.74
CA ARG A 6 -9.36 -4.24 3.49
C ARG A 6 -10.86 -3.99 3.42
N TYR A 7 -11.60 -4.30 4.48
CA TYR A 7 -13.04 -4.05 4.54
C TYR A 7 -13.37 -2.57 4.27
N CYS A 8 -12.67 -1.64 4.93
CA CYS A 8 -12.85 -0.20 4.69
C CYS A 8 -12.53 0.19 3.24
N GLN A 9 -11.50 -0.40 2.65
CA GLN A 9 -11.08 -0.10 1.28
C GLN A 9 -12.09 -0.62 0.24
N GLU A 10 -12.64 -1.82 0.45
CA GLU A 10 -13.67 -2.45 -0.37
C GLU A 10 -15.00 -1.68 -0.27
N ALA A 11 -15.35 -1.18 0.93
CA ALA A 11 -16.52 -0.34 1.17
C ALA A 11 -16.37 1.11 0.65
N GLY A 12 -15.23 1.47 0.06
CA GLY A 12 -14.98 2.80 -0.53
C GLY A 12 -14.50 3.87 0.46
N TYR A 13 -14.31 3.53 1.73
CA TYR A 13 -13.73 4.40 2.77
C TYR A 13 -12.19 4.41 2.69
N VAL A 14 -11.66 4.82 1.53
CA VAL A 14 -10.23 4.68 1.19
C VAL A 14 -9.32 5.44 2.15
N GLU A 15 -9.64 6.67 2.55
CA GLU A 15 -8.83 7.45 3.52
C GLU A 15 -8.74 6.75 4.88
N VAL A 16 -9.84 6.15 5.35
CA VAL A 16 -9.87 5.40 6.62
C VAL A 16 -9.01 4.15 6.53
N ALA A 17 -9.14 3.40 5.43
CA ALA A 17 -8.29 2.23 5.17
C ALA A 17 -6.81 2.61 5.11
N MET A 18 -6.47 3.73 4.46
CA MET A 18 -5.10 4.22 4.34
C MET A 18 -4.47 4.50 5.70
N HIS A 19 -5.15 5.20 6.60
CA HIS A 19 -4.59 5.46 7.94
C HIS A 19 -4.25 4.17 8.69
N GLN A 20 -5.12 3.16 8.60
CA GLN A 20 -4.85 1.85 9.20
C GLN A 20 -3.69 1.13 8.52
N LEU A 21 -3.57 1.21 7.20
CA LEU A 21 -2.49 0.59 6.43
C LEU A 21 -1.14 1.28 6.67
N GLU A 22 -1.11 2.61 6.79
CA GLU A 22 0.10 3.37 7.10
C GLU A 22 0.64 3.01 8.50
N SER A 23 -0.25 2.82 9.48
CA SER A 23 0.17 2.31 10.79
C SER A 23 0.71 0.87 10.72
N LEU A 24 0.12 0.00 9.89
CA LEU A 24 0.64 -1.36 9.70
C LEU A 24 1.99 -1.35 8.98
N ASP A 25 2.19 -0.40 8.07
CA ASP A 25 3.46 -0.18 7.36
C ASP A 25 4.58 0.27 8.31
N GLU A 26 4.28 1.16 9.25
CA GLU A 26 5.20 1.55 10.32
C GLU A 26 5.62 0.35 11.19
N ASP A 27 4.69 -0.58 11.46
CA ASP A 27 5.00 -1.82 12.18
C ASP A 27 5.86 -2.77 11.32
N VAL A 28 5.61 -2.86 10.01
CA VAL A 28 6.49 -3.61 9.08
C VAL A 28 7.91 -3.11 9.15
N GLU A 29 8.13 -1.79 9.13
CA GLU A 29 9.47 -1.20 9.25
C GLU A 29 10.07 -1.42 10.64
N ARG A 30 9.30 -1.16 11.70
CA ARG A 30 9.75 -1.28 13.10
C ARG A 30 10.22 -2.70 13.43
N TYR A 31 9.49 -3.71 12.98
CA TYR A 31 9.78 -5.11 13.26
C TYR A 31 10.52 -5.82 12.12
N ARG A 32 10.86 -5.10 11.04
CA ARG A 32 11.53 -5.64 9.85
C ARG A 32 10.79 -6.85 9.28
N LEU A 33 9.46 -6.78 9.25
CA LEU A 33 8.60 -7.88 8.82
C LEU A 33 8.81 -8.25 7.35
N ASP A 34 9.42 -7.37 6.55
CA ASP A 34 9.79 -7.69 5.18
C ASP A 34 10.86 -8.80 5.07
N GLU A 35 11.61 -9.08 6.15
CA GLU A 35 12.56 -10.21 6.19
C GLU A 35 11.93 -11.52 6.67
N TRP A 36 10.94 -11.44 7.57
CA TRP A 36 10.40 -12.61 8.29
C TRP A 36 8.99 -12.99 7.83
N GLU A 37 8.21 -12.03 7.34
CA GLU A 37 6.86 -12.18 6.78
C GLU A 37 6.73 -11.38 5.46
N PRO A 38 7.50 -11.72 4.42
CA PRO A 38 7.52 -10.97 3.16
C PRO A 38 6.14 -10.90 2.48
N ASP A 39 5.31 -11.93 2.61
CA ASP A 39 3.96 -11.95 2.05
C ASP A 39 3.05 -10.91 2.69
N LEU A 40 3.14 -10.73 4.02
CA LEU A 40 2.38 -9.70 4.74
C LEU A 40 2.86 -8.29 4.35
N SER A 41 4.17 -8.10 4.26
CA SER A 41 4.78 -6.84 3.83
C SER A 41 4.36 -6.46 2.40
N LEU A 42 4.31 -7.45 1.50
CA LEU A 42 3.82 -7.31 0.13
C LEU A 42 2.34 -6.93 0.10
N GLU A 43 1.49 -7.62 0.86
CA GLU A 43 0.05 -7.35 0.91
C GLU A 43 -0.24 -5.92 1.39
N ILE A 44 0.39 -5.48 2.47
CA ILE A 44 0.24 -4.11 2.99
C ILE A 44 0.68 -3.07 1.94
N ALA A 45 1.84 -3.29 1.31
CA ALA A 45 2.36 -2.38 0.29
C ALA A 45 1.44 -2.29 -0.94
N ALA A 46 0.90 -3.42 -1.40
CA ALA A 46 -0.02 -3.48 -2.53
C ALA A 46 -1.35 -2.78 -2.24
N LEU A 47 -1.89 -2.95 -1.02
CA LEU A 47 -3.11 -2.27 -0.59
C LEU A 47 -2.90 -0.75 -0.46
N LEU A 48 -1.74 -0.30 0.02
CA LEU A 48 -1.37 1.11 0.04
C LEU A 48 -1.25 1.70 -1.36
N LEU A 49 -0.55 1.04 -2.29
CA LEU A 49 -0.44 1.49 -3.68
C LEU A 49 -1.81 1.66 -4.33
N THR A 50 -2.69 0.67 -4.16
CA THR A 50 -4.05 0.71 -4.68
C THR A 50 -4.84 1.87 -4.06
N SER A 51 -4.62 2.17 -2.79
CA SER A 51 -5.28 3.30 -2.11
C SER A 51 -4.77 4.65 -2.61
N TYR A 52 -3.45 4.80 -2.78
CA TYR A 52 -2.85 6.01 -3.35
C TYR A 52 -3.37 6.30 -4.76
N ALA A 53 -3.48 5.28 -5.62
CA ALA A 53 -4.06 5.43 -6.95
C ALA A 53 -5.54 5.91 -6.91
N LYS A 54 -6.35 5.36 -5.98
CA LYS A 54 -7.76 5.74 -5.80
C LYS A 54 -7.95 7.18 -5.33
N ILE A 55 -7.02 7.74 -4.54
CA ILE A 55 -7.10 9.14 -4.06
C ILE A 55 -6.45 10.15 -5.01
N GLU A 56 -5.40 9.75 -5.74
CA GLU A 56 -4.71 10.61 -6.71
C GLU A 56 -5.68 11.13 -7.77
N GLY A 57 -6.54 10.25 -8.31
CA GLY A 57 -7.58 10.60 -9.27
C GLY A 57 -8.65 11.58 -8.75
N LYS A 58 -8.70 11.84 -7.43
CA LYS A 58 -9.69 12.75 -6.81
C LYS A 58 -9.10 14.13 -6.46
N LYS A 59 -7.86 14.20 -5.96
CA LYS A 59 -7.27 15.46 -5.44
C LYS A 59 -5.76 15.62 -5.65
N GLY A 60 -5.10 14.73 -6.39
CA GLY A 60 -3.64 14.68 -6.43
C GLY A 60 -3.04 14.26 -5.08
N LEU A 61 -1.81 13.75 -5.09
CA LEU A 61 -1.10 13.33 -3.87
C LEU A 61 -0.31 14.50 -3.29
N SER A 62 -0.26 14.60 -1.96
CA SER A 62 0.71 15.48 -1.29
C SER A 62 2.14 14.95 -1.54
N PRO A 63 3.18 15.81 -1.45
CA PRO A 63 4.57 15.36 -1.64
C PRO A 63 4.96 14.19 -0.71
N GLU A 64 4.48 14.21 0.53
CA GLU A 64 4.72 13.14 1.51
C GLU A 64 4.08 11.82 1.07
N ARG A 65 2.81 11.85 0.67
CA ARG A 65 2.10 10.66 0.17
C ARG A 65 2.69 10.16 -1.15
N ALA A 66 3.20 11.05 -1.99
CA ALA A 66 3.91 10.66 -3.22
C ALA A 66 5.22 9.90 -2.91
N ALA A 67 6.00 10.37 -1.94
CA ALA A 67 7.20 9.67 -1.49
C ALA A 67 6.88 8.29 -0.86
N LYS A 68 5.83 8.21 -0.03
CA LYS A 68 5.35 6.92 0.51
C LYS A 68 4.91 5.97 -0.60
N ARG A 69 4.16 6.45 -1.59
CA ARG A 69 3.77 5.66 -2.77
C ARG A 69 5.00 5.09 -3.49
N GLU A 70 6.01 5.90 -3.74
CA GLU A 70 7.25 5.45 -4.39
C GLU A 70 7.97 4.37 -3.57
N SER A 71 8.05 4.55 -2.24
CA SER A 71 8.58 3.52 -1.32
C SER A 71 7.82 2.20 -1.43
N MET A 72 6.48 2.24 -1.43
CA MET A 72 5.65 1.05 -1.59
C MET A 72 5.87 0.38 -2.95
N GLN A 73 6.00 1.16 -4.02
CA GLN A 73 6.28 0.63 -5.36
C GLN A 73 7.63 -0.07 -5.42
N SER A 74 8.67 0.50 -4.80
CA SER A 74 9.98 -0.12 -4.66
C SER A 74 9.89 -1.44 -3.89
N ARG A 75 9.16 -1.46 -2.77
CA ARG A 75 9.00 -2.65 -1.93
C ARG A 75 8.26 -3.77 -2.64
N VAL A 76 7.12 -3.48 -3.28
CA VAL A 76 6.40 -4.49 -4.09
C VAL A 76 7.30 -5.03 -5.19
N SER A 77 8.02 -4.16 -5.92
CA SER A 77 8.92 -4.60 -6.99
C SER A 77 10.06 -5.50 -6.50
N ARG A 78 10.56 -5.25 -5.28
CA ARG A 78 11.62 -6.06 -4.65
C ARG A 78 11.09 -7.42 -4.18
N LEU A 79 9.87 -7.47 -3.65
CA LEU A 79 9.28 -8.68 -3.07
C LEU A 79 8.62 -9.57 -4.14
N ASP A 80 7.90 -8.96 -5.09
CA ASP A 80 7.24 -9.67 -6.20
C ASP A 80 7.04 -8.76 -7.44
N LEU A 81 7.86 -9.02 -8.46
CA LEU A 81 7.78 -8.33 -9.75
C LEU A 81 6.46 -8.59 -10.48
N ALA A 82 5.83 -9.76 -10.33
CA ALA A 82 4.60 -10.08 -11.02
C ALA A 82 3.46 -9.19 -10.48
N THR A 83 3.31 -9.11 -9.17
CA THR A 83 2.38 -8.21 -8.50
C THR A 83 2.64 -6.74 -8.87
N ALA A 84 3.91 -6.31 -8.88
CA ALA A 84 4.28 -4.95 -9.28
C ALA A 84 3.78 -4.60 -10.69
N LEU A 85 4.04 -5.49 -11.67
CA LEU A 85 3.62 -5.29 -13.05
C LEU A 85 2.10 -5.24 -13.20
N ASP A 86 1.37 -6.09 -12.47
CA ASP A 86 -0.09 -6.10 -12.55
C ASP A 86 -0.71 -4.86 -11.92
N LEU A 87 -0.17 -4.36 -10.79
CA LEU A 87 -0.60 -3.09 -10.21
C LEU A 87 -0.33 -1.91 -11.15
N ILE A 88 0.82 -1.88 -11.84
CA ILE A 88 1.14 -0.83 -12.83
C ILE A 88 0.13 -0.85 -13.98
N LYS A 89 -0.21 -2.04 -14.52
CA LYS A 89 -1.21 -2.17 -15.60
C LYS A 89 -2.58 -1.66 -15.15
N ASN A 90 -3.00 -2.00 -13.94
CA ASN A 90 -4.32 -1.66 -13.40
C ASN A 90 -4.44 -0.21 -12.92
N SER A 91 -3.31 0.52 -12.82
CA SER A 91 -3.27 1.94 -12.44
C SER A 91 -3.38 2.92 -13.61
N LYS A 92 -3.34 2.42 -14.86
CA LYS A 92 -3.54 3.20 -16.09
C LYS A 92 -5.01 3.18 -16.50
#